data_AF-A0A1T4PM85-F1
#
_entry.id   AF-A0A1T4PM85-F1
#
_cell.length_a   1.000
_cell.length_b   1.000
_cell.length_c   1.000
_cell.angle_alpha   90.00
_cell.angle_beta   90.00
_cell.angle_gamma   90.00
#
_symmetry.space_group_name_H-M   'P 1'
#
loop_
_entity.id
_entity.type
_entity.pdbx_description
1 polymer ?
#
loop_
_entity_poly.entity_id
_entity_poly.type
_entity_poly.pdbx_seq_one_letter_code
_entity_poly.pdbx_strand_id
1 'polypeptide(L)'
;MSDTGEEKTPPPDLIESMRQVGASGRASVGAAVDIAKALRKLVAADVSLARSAMGRTMVVGGLAGAFGVTSWLLVTSAIVLFLHGQAGFSWVLSLLLPAVVNLVLAGIAGWIAMKYFEHTRLKATRRQLARLGIGELADFMPDAASSQSTREAVKSHPGEDGNGRPIKDEQGIDVTPP
;
A
#
# COMPACT_ATOMS: atom_id res chain seq x y z
N MET A 1 -3.61 -51.10 -60.24
CA MET A 1 -2.44 -50.22 -60.52
C MET A 1 -2.96 -48.79 -60.59
N SER A 2 -2.17 -47.81 -60.11
CA SER A 2 -2.49 -46.37 -59.90
C SER A 2 -3.05 -46.09 -58.50
N ASP A 3 -2.21 -46.14 -57.46
CA ASP A 3 -1.25 -45.10 -56.99
C ASP A 3 -1.96 -44.03 -56.14
N THR A 4 -2.03 -44.33 -54.85
CA THR A 4 -2.40 -43.40 -53.77
C THR A 4 -1.26 -42.41 -53.59
N GLY A 5 -1.33 -41.28 -54.28
CA GLY A 5 -0.47 -40.13 -54.01
C GLY A 5 -0.79 -39.57 -52.64
N GLU A 6 -0.08 -40.05 -51.62
CA GLU A 6 0.06 -39.34 -50.35
C GLU A 6 0.64 -37.95 -50.66
N GLU A 7 -0.22 -36.93 -50.64
CA GLU A 7 0.19 -35.54 -50.68
C GLU A 7 0.91 -35.25 -49.36
N LYS A 8 2.21 -35.53 -49.38
CA LYS A 8 3.14 -35.31 -48.28
C LYS A 8 3.22 -33.81 -48.06
N THR A 9 2.34 -33.30 -47.19
CA THR A 9 2.37 -31.91 -46.73
C THR A 9 3.80 -31.63 -46.28
N PRO A 10 4.52 -30.68 -46.92
CA PRO A 10 5.90 -30.43 -46.54
C PRO A 10 5.91 -30.05 -45.05
N PRO A 11 6.90 -30.53 -44.28
CA PRO A 11 7.00 -30.20 -42.86
C PRO A 11 6.96 -28.67 -42.74
N PRO A 12 6.23 -28.13 -41.75
CA PRO A 12 6.05 -26.69 -41.61
C PRO A 12 7.43 -26.01 -41.66
N ASP A 13 7.60 -25.09 -42.62
CA ASP A 13 8.84 -24.36 -42.77
C ASP A 13 9.09 -23.61 -41.46
N LEU A 14 10.16 -24.00 -40.76
CA LEU A 14 10.49 -23.47 -39.44
C LEU A 14 10.68 -21.95 -39.49
N ILE A 15 11.15 -21.44 -40.62
CA ILE A 15 11.31 -20.01 -40.88
C ILE A 15 9.95 -19.30 -40.89
N GLU A 16 8.93 -19.92 -41.49
CA GLU A 16 7.57 -19.37 -41.52
C GLU A 16 6.90 -19.46 -40.14
N SER A 17 7.14 -20.54 -39.39
CA SER A 17 6.67 -20.68 -38.00
C SER A 17 7.31 -19.64 -37.07
N MET A 18 8.60 -19.38 -37.21
CA MET A 18 9.31 -18.33 -36.46
C MET A 18 8.83 -16.93 -36.83
N ARG A 19 8.56 -16.69 -38.11
CA ARG A 19 7.98 -15.42 -38.59
C ARG A 19 6.57 -15.20 -38.04
N GLN A 20 5.75 -16.25 -38.03
CA GLN A 20 4.40 -16.24 -37.48
C GLN A 20 4.41 -16.00 -35.96
N VAL A 21 5.28 -16.68 -35.20
CA VAL A 21 5.46 -16.45 -33.77
C VAL A 21 5.93 -15.02 -33.48
N GLY A 22 6.85 -14.47 -34.27
CA GLY A 22 7.29 -13.08 -34.14
C GLY A 22 6.17 -12.07 -34.44
N ALA A 23 5.34 -12.33 -35.44
CA ALA A 23 4.17 -11.52 -35.76
C ALA A 23 3.10 -11.59 -34.66
N SER A 24 2.81 -12.79 -34.15
CA SER A 24 1.91 -13.00 -33.01
C SER A 24 2.44 -12.35 -31.74
N GLY A 25 3.74 -12.42 -31.47
CA GLY A 25 4.39 -11.75 -30.34
C GLY A 25 4.25 -10.23 -30.41
N ARG A 26 4.48 -9.62 -31.58
CA ARG A 26 4.24 -8.18 -31.79
C ARG A 26 2.77 -7.79 -31.61
N ALA A 27 1.85 -8.62 -32.07
CA ALA A 27 0.42 -8.41 -31.87
C ALA A 27 0.02 -8.50 -30.38
N SER A 28 0.57 -9.47 -29.62
CA SER A 28 0.35 -9.59 -28.18
C SER A 28 0.92 -8.41 -27.39
N VAL A 29 2.10 -7.91 -27.78
CA VAL A 29 2.68 -6.70 -27.18
C VAL A 29 1.79 -5.47 -27.46
N GLY A 30 1.31 -5.32 -28.70
CA GLY A 30 0.35 -4.26 -29.06
C GLY A 30 -0.91 -4.32 -28.20
N ALA A 31 -1.52 -5.50 -28.07
CA ALA A 31 -2.70 -5.70 -27.23
C ALA A 31 -2.43 -5.40 -25.74
N ALA A 32 -1.26 -5.77 -25.22
CA ALA A 32 -0.88 -5.46 -23.84
C ALA A 32 -0.74 -3.94 -23.61
N VAL A 33 -0.17 -3.21 -24.57
CA VAL A 33 -0.06 -1.75 -24.52
C VAL A 33 -1.44 -1.10 -24.55
N ASP A 34 -2.36 -1.61 -25.36
CA ASP A 34 -3.73 -1.10 -25.43
C ASP A 34 -4.51 -1.34 -24.13
N ILE A 35 -4.37 -2.53 -23.53
CA ILE A 35 -4.94 -2.84 -22.21
C ILE A 35 -4.36 -1.91 -21.14
N ALA A 36 -3.04 -1.69 -21.12
CA ALA A 36 -2.41 -0.78 -20.18
C ALA A 36 -2.92 0.66 -20.33
N LYS A 37 -3.12 1.12 -21.57
CA LYS A 37 -3.69 2.45 -21.87
C LYS A 37 -5.14 2.56 -21.43
N ALA A 38 -5.94 1.51 -21.61
CA ALA A 38 -7.33 1.46 -21.15
C ALA A 38 -7.41 1.47 -19.61
N LEU A 39 -6.61 0.66 -18.92
CA LEU A 39 -6.50 0.66 -17.46
C LEU A 39 -6.10 2.02 -16.91
N ARG A 40 -5.13 2.68 -17.54
CA ARG A 40 -4.72 4.04 -17.14
C ARG A 40 -5.86 5.05 -17.26
N LYS A 41 -6.66 4.97 -18.32
CA LYS A 41 -7.84 5.84 -18.49
C LYS A 41 -8.90 5.58 -17.43
N LEU A 42 -9.16 4.31 -17.12
CA LEU A 42 -10.11 3.93 -16.07
C LEU A 42 -9.66 4.45 -14.69
N VAL A 43 -8.41 4.21 -14.31
CA VAL A 43 -7.84 4.72 -13.05
C VAL A 43 -7.90 6.24 -12.98
N ALA A 44 -7.60 6.94 -14.08
CA ALA A 44 -7.72 8.40 -14.13
C ALA A 44 -9.17 8.87 -13.94
N ALA A 45 -10.14 8.15 -14.51
CA ALA A 45 -11.57 8.42 -14.31
C ALA A 45 -11.98 8.17 -12.85
N ASP A 46 -11.56 7.06 -12.24
CA ASP A 46 -11.82 6.75 -10.83
C ASP A 46 -11.26 7.82 -9.89
N VAL A 47 -10.04 8.29 -10.13
CA VAL A 47 -9.42 9.38 -9.37
C VAL A 47 -10.16 10.70 -9.55
N SER A 48 -10.61 11.01 -10.77
CA SER A 48 -11.39 12.22 -11.05
C SER A 48 -12.73 12.20 -10.32
N LEU A 49 -13.43 11.05 -10.38
CA LEU A 49 -14.68 10.83 -9.66
C LEU A 49 -14.48 10.97 -8.16
N ALA A 50 -13.47 10.30 -7.60
CA ALA A 50 -13.12 10.37 -6.18
C ALA A 50 -12.80 11.80 -5.75
N ARG A 51 -12.00 12.55 -6.52
CA ARG A 51 -11.66 13.94 -6.22
C ARG A 51 -12.90 14.85 -6.20
N SER A 52 -13.80 14.67 -7.16
CA SER A 52 -15.03 15.48 -7.26
C SER A 52 -15.99 15.23 -6.10
N ALA A 53 -16.08 13.99 -5.63
CA ALA A 53 -16.89 13.61 -4.49
C ALA A 53 -16.24 14.01 -3.16
N MET A 54 -14.92 13.82 -3.03
CA MET A 54 -14.16 14.04 -1.79
C MET A 54 -14.32 15.45 -1.24
N GLY A 55 -14.27 16.48 -2.09
CA GLY A 55 -14.44 17.87 -1.65
C GLY A 55 -15.83 18.11 -1.03
N ARG A 56 -16.89 17.59 -1.66
CA ARG A 56 -18.27 17.77 -1.19
C ARG A 56 -18.53 16.96 0.08
N THR A 57 -18.05 15.72 0.13
CA THR A 57 -18.20 14.86 1.33
C THR A 57 -17.39 15.38 2.51
N MET A 58 -16.25 16.03 2.28
CA MET A 58 -15.45 16.63 3.36
C MET A 58 -16.14 17.85 3.98
N VAL A 59 -16.77 18.70 3.15
CA VAL A 59 -17.57 19.84 3.64
C VAL A 59 -18.80 19.36 4.43
N VAL A 60 -19.60 18.46 3.85
CA VAL A 60 -20.79 17.92 4.53
C VAL A 60 -20.40 17.11 5.76
N GLY A 61 -19.32 16.33 5.69
CA GLY A 61 -18.77 15.57 6.81
C GLY A 61 -18.27 16.47 7.94
N GLY A 62 -17.59 17.56 7.62
CA GLY A 62 -17.16 18.57 8.61
C GLY A 62 -18.36 19.25 9.27
N LEU A 63 -19.37 19.63 8.50
CA LEU A 63 -20.62 20.20 9.01
C LEU A 63 -21.36 19.22 9.93
N ALA A 64 -21.51 17.97 9.49
CA ALA A 64 -22.10 16.89 10.29
C ALA A 64 -21.30 16.65 11.58
N GLY A 65 -19.97 16.72 11.52
CA GLY A 65 -19.10 16.64 12.70
C GLY A 65 -19.33 17.79 13.67
N ALA A 66 -19.40 19.03 13.20
CA ALA A 66 -19.63 20.20 14.04
C ALA A 66 -21.00 20.15 14.73
N PHE A 67 -22.06 19.81 13.98
CA PHE A 67 -23.39 19.62 14.56
C PHE A 67 -23.47 18.40 15.47
N GLY A 68 -22.74 17.32 15.16
CA GLY A 68 -22.63 16.14 16.02
C GLY A 68 -22.01 16.47 17.38
N VAL A 69 -20.89 17.20 17.39
CA VAL A 69 -20.24 17.67 18.62
C VAL A 69 -21.16 18.61 19.40
N THR A 70 -21.78 19.57 18.71
CA THR A 70 -22.70 20.53 19.35
C THR A 70 -23.89 19.82 19.99
N SER A 71 -24.53 18.92 19.24
CA SER A 71 -25.65 18.11 19.72
C SER A 71 -25.25 17.24 20.91
N TRP A 72 -24.06 16.62 20.88
CA TRP A 72 -23.54 15.82 21.98
C TRP A 72 -23.36 16.62 23.27
N LEU A 73 -22.81 17.84 23.18
CA LEU A 73 -22.66 18.73 24.33
C LEU A 73 -24.01 19.14 24.92
N LEU A 74 -25.00 19.42 24.07
CA LEU A 74 -26.37 19.73 24.51
C LEU A 74 -27.02 18.52 25.19
N VAL A 75 -26.88 17.32 24.64
CA VAL A 75 -27.37 16.07 25.25
C VAL A 75 -26.71 15.83 26.60
N THR A 76 -25.39 15.97 26.70
CA THR A 76 -24.66 15.80 27.96
C THR A 76 -25.12 16.83 29.00
N SER A 77 -25.31 18.08 28.60
CA SER A 77 -25.83 19.14 29.47
C SER A 77 -27.26 18.84 29.94
N ALA A 78 -28.12 18.35 29.04
CA ALA A 78 -29.48 17.94 29.37
C ALA A 78 -29.51 16.77 30.37
N ILE A 79 -28.60 15.80 30.23
CA ILE A 79 -28.45 14.69 31.18
C ILE A 79 -28.07 15.22 32.57
N VAL A 80 -27.09 16.14 32.67
CA VAL A 80 -26.69 16.75 33.94
C VAL A 80 -27.87 17.46 34.61
N LEU A 81 -28.60 18.28 33.84
CA LEU A 81 -29.77 19.00 34.33
C LEU A 81 -30.89 18.05 34.78
N PHE A 82 -31.11 16.96 34.05
CA PHE A 82 -32.10 15.95 34.39
C PHE A 82 -31.72 15.19 35.68
N LEU A 83 -30.46 14.77 35.83
CA LEU A 83 -29.98 14.09 37.04
C LEU A 83 -30.12 14.98 38.27
N HIS A 84 -29.75 16.25 38.14
CA HIS A 84 -29.85 17.20 39.25
C HIS A 84 -31.31 17.54 39.59
N GLY A 85 -32.12 17.90 38.60
CA GLY A 85 -33.47 18.42 38.82
C GLY A 85 -34.52 17.34 39.09
N GLN A 86 -34.55 16.27 38.29
CA GLN A 86 -35.61 15.27 38.36
C GLN A 86 -35.23 14.05 39.21
N ALA A 87 -33.97 13.64 39.15
CA ALA A 87 -33.51 12.46 39.88
C ALA A 87 -32.97 12.80 41.28
N GLY A 88 -32.90 14.09 41.65
CA GLY A 88 -32.49 14.56 42.98
C GLY A 88 -31.02 14.32 43.32
N PHE A 89 -30.17 14.08 42.31
CA PHE A 89 -28.75 13.85 42.53
C PHE A 89 -28.04 15.13 42.97
N SER A 90 -27.04 14.98 43.83
CA SER A 90 -26.11 16.06 44.18
C SER A 90 -25.42 16.62 42.94
N TRP A 91 -25.18 17.93 42.91
CA TRP A 91 -24.47 18.64 41.84
C TRP A 91 -23.17 17.94 41.42
N VAL A 92 -22.38 17.47 42.40
CA VAL A 92 -21.13 16.77 42.13
C VAL A 92 -21.39 15.48 41.38
N LEU A 93 -22.36 14.68 41.83
CA LEU A 93 -22.64 13.37 41.24
C LEU A 93 -23.26 13.50 39.84
N SER A 94 -24.11 14.51 39.62
CA SER A 94 -24.69 14.85 38.32
C SER A 94 -23.65 15.26 37.27
N LEU A 95 -22.51 15.83 37.70
CA LEU A 95 -21.38 16.17 36.82
C LEU A 95 -20.41 15.00 36.64
N LEU A 96 -20.12 14.27 37.72
CA LEU A 96 -19.10 13.22 37.76
C LEU A 96 -19.53 12.01 36.90
N LEU A 97 -20.80 11.61 36.96
CA LEU A 97 -21.33 10.49 36.18
C LEU A 97 -21.15 10.70 34.67
N PRO A 98 -21.67 11.78 34.05
CA PRO A 98 -21.45 12.05 32.63
C PRO A 98 -19.96 12.25 32.29
N ALA A 99 -19.16 12.86 33.17
CA ALA A 99 -17.74 13.06 32.94
C ALA A 99 -16.98 11.73 32.83
N VAL A 100 -17.24 10.77 33.73
CA VAL A 100 -16.63 9.43 33.68
C VAL A 100 -17.05 8.69 32.42
N VAL A 101 -18.34 8.74 32.05
CA VAL A 101 -18.83 8.12 30.81
C VAL A 101 -18.12 8.70 29.59
N ASN A 102 -17.98 10.03 29.51
CA ASN A 102 -17.25 10.69 28.41
C ASN A 102 -15.78 10.30 28.39
N LEU A 103 -15.13 10.20 29.55
CA LEU A 103 -13.71 9.80 29.65
C LEU A 103 -13.50 8.36 29.15
N VAL A 104 -14.39 7.44 29.51
CA VAL A 104 -14.37 6.06 29.02
C VAL A 104 -14.57 6.02 27.51
N LEU A 105 -15.58 6.74 26.98
CA LEU A 105 -15.83 6.81 25.55
C LEU A 105 -14.64 7.39 24.77
N ALA A 106 -14.02 8.45 25.29
CA ALA A 106 -12.84 9.06 24.71
C ALA A 106 -11.64 8.08 24.71
N GLY A 107 -11.44 7.34 25.81
CA GLY A 107 -10.41 6.31 25.90
C GLY A 107 -10.62 5.18 24.89
N ILE A 108 -11.86 4.70 24.74
CA ILE A 108 -12.22 3.67 23.75
C ILE A 108 -12.00 4.20 22.33
N ALA A 109 -12.45 5.42 22.03
CA ALA A 109 -12.25 6.03 20.72
C ALA A 109 -10.76 6.19 20.39
N GLY A 110 -9.94 6.63 21.36
CA GLY A 110 -8.48 6.71 21.23
C GLY A 110 -7.84 5.34 20.98
N TRP A 111 -8.26 4.31 21.70
CA TRP A 111 -7.77 2.94 21.50
C TRP A 111 -8.13 2.40 20.11
N ILE A 112 -9.37 2.61 19.67
CA ILE A 112 -9.82 2.24 18.32
C ILE A 112 -9.00 2.98 17.26
N ALA A 113 -8.80 4.29 17.41
CA ALA A 113 -7.99 5.08 16.49
C ALA A 113 -6.56 4.53 16.37
N MET A 114 -5.90 4.23 17.50
CA MET A 114 -4.56 3.63 17.52
C MET A 114 -4.54 2.28 16.78
N LYS A 115 -5.55 1.44 16.97
CA LYS A 115 -5.69 0.16 16.26
C LYS A 115 -5.83 0.36 14.75
N TYR A 116 -6.63 1.32 14.29
CA TYR A 116 -6.75 1.62 12.86
C TYR A 116 -5.46 2.16 12.27
N PHE A 117 -4.70 2.98 13.01
CA PHE A 117 -3.38 3.46 12.58
C PHE A 117 -2.35 2.34 12.37
N GLU A 118 -2.49 1.21 13.07
CA GLU A 118 -1.62 0.06 12.85
C GLU A 118 -1.81 -0.55 11.44
N HIS A 119 -3.05 -0.51 10.92
CA HIS A 119 -3.41 -1.08 9.62
C HIS A 119 -3.02 -0.16 8.45
N THR A 120 -2.86 1.14 8.67
CA THR A 120 -2.46 2.10 7.63
C THR A 120 -0.95 2.10 7.34
N ARG A 121 -0.14 1.32 8.06
CA ARG A 121 1.32 1.27 7.83
C ARG A 121 1.74 0.68 6.47
N LEU A 122 0.81 0.21 5.64
CA LEU A 122 1.05 -0.33 4.29
C LEU A 122 2.33 -1.19 4.21
N LYS A 123 2.58 -2.00 5.26
CA LYS A 123 3.84 -2.75 5.39
C LYS A 123 4.04 -3.70 4.20
N ALA A 124 2.93 -4.27 3.70
CA ALA A 124 2.93 -5.12 2.51
C ALA A 124 3.22 -4.34 1.22
N THR A 125 2.56 -3.21 1.01
CA THR A 125 2.75 -2.38 -0.19
C THR A 125 4.13 -1.74 -0.21
N ARG A 126 4.66 -1.29 0.93
CA ARG A 126 6.04 -0.80 1.07
C ARG A 126 7.05 -1.87 0.70
N ARG A 127 6.83 -3.12 1.15
CA ARG A 127 7.67 -4.27 0.79
C ARG A 127 7.56 -4.63 -0.68
N GLN A 128 6.40 -4.47 -1.30
CA GLN A 128 6.20 -4.71 -2.73
C GLN A 128 6.79 -3.61 -3.62
N LEU A 129 6.66 -2.34 -3.24
CA LEU A 129 7.32 -1.21 -3.89
C LEU A 129 8.85 -1.31 -3.81
N ALA A 130 9.38 -1.72 -2.65
CA ALA A 130 10.81 -1.98 -2.48
C ALA A 130 11.32 -3.13 -3.39
N ARG A 131 10.51 -4.18 -3.60
CA ARG A 131 10.85 -5.27 -4.55
C ARG A 131 10.77 -4.86 -6.02
N LEU A 132 10.08 -3.77 -6.33
CA LEU A 132 9.93 -3.22 -7.68
C LEU A 132 10.90 -2.06 -7.96
N GLY A 133 11.80 -1.72 -7.03
CA GLY A 133 12.81 -0.67 -7.20
C GLY A 133 12.25 0.76 -7.17
N ILE A 134 11.02 0.97 -6.70
CA ILE A 134 10.39 2.29 -6.63
C ILE A 134 10.49 2.81 -5.18
N GLY A 135 11.44 3.71 -4.95
CA GLY A 135 11.82 4.26 -3.64
C GLY A 135 13.34 4.21 -3.45
N GLU A 136 13.86 4.73 -2.32
CA GLU A 136 15.29 4.91 -1.95
C GLU A 136 16.25 3.70 -2.12
N LEU A 137 15.78 2.57 -2.67
CA LEU A 137 16.59 1.43 -3.09
C LEU A 137 16.97 1.46 -4.59
N ALA A 138 16.50 2.44 -5.38
CA ALA A 138 16.97 2.65 -6.75
C ALA A 138 18.46 3.02 -6.81
N ASP A 139 18.97 3.72 -5.79
CA ASP A 139 20.39 4.11 -5.67
C ASP A 139 21.32 2.93 -5.35
N PHE A 140 20.78 1.78 -4.92
CA PHE A 140 21.56 0.56 -4.63
C PHE A 140 21.44 -0.51 -5.72
N MET A 141 20.74 -0.22 -6.82
CA MET A 141 20.73 -1.12 -7.96
C MET A 141 21.93 -0.83 -8.87
N PRO A 142 22.80 -1.82 -9.16
CA PRO A 142 23.86 -1.64 -10.13
C PRO A 142 23.24 -1.34 -11.50
N ASP A 143 23.85 -0.38 -12.21
CA ASP A 143 23.47 0.03 -13.55
C ASP A 143 23.31 -1.20 -14.45
N ALA A 144 22.15 -1.32 -15.10
CA ALA A 144 21.76 -2.45 -15.93
C ALA A 144 22.65 -2.64 -17.17
N ALA A 145 23.62 -1.74 -17.38
CA ALA A 145 24.67 -1.81 -18.39
C ALA A 145 26.01 -2.40 -17.90
N SER A 146 26.17 -2.75 -16.62
CA SER A 146 27.41 -3.36 -16.11
C SER A 146 27.35 -4.89 -16.12
N SER A 147 28.28 -5.51 -16.83
CA SER A 147 28.37 -6.97 -17.05
C SER A 147 28.91 -7.77 -15.85
N GLN A 148 28.76 -7.26 -14.61
CA GLN A 148 29.15 -8.03 -13.44
C GLN A 148 28.02 -8.94 -12.98
N SER A 149 28.23 -10.23 -13.24
CA SER A 149 27.41 -11.31 -12.71
C SER A 149 27.29 -11.19 -11.20
N THR A 150 26.06 -11.34 -10.67
CA THR A 150 25.72 -11.41 -9.24
C THR A 150 26.61 -12.36 -8.42
N ARG A 151 27.33 -13.27 -9.09
CA ARG A 151 28.28 -14.22 -8.49
C ARG A 151 29.63 -13.60 -8.10
N GLU A 152 30.00 -12.48 -8.69
CA GLU A 152 31.31 -11.82 -8.48
C GLU A 152 31.23 -10.79 -7.35
N ALA A 153 30.12 -10.05 -7.24
CA ALA A 153 29.87 -9.11 -6.13
C ALA A 153 29.76 -9.80 -4.76
N VAL A 154 29.30 -11.06 -4.71
CA VAL A 154 29.25 -11.86 -3.48
C VAL A 154 30.65 -12.34 -3.03
N LYS A 155 31.66 -12.34 -3.92
CA LYS A 155 33.04 -12.73 -3.58
C LYS A 155 33.94 -11.54 -3.21
N SER A 156 33.59 -10.32 -3.57
CA SER A 156 34.44 -9.14 -3.36
C SER A 156 34.19 -8.36 -2.05
N HIS A 157 33.27 -8.83 -1.19
CA HIS A 157 33.10 -8.28 0.15
C HIS A 157 32.99 -9.38 1.23
N PRO A 158 34.11 -10.02 1.63
CA PRO A 158 34.26 -10.33 3.04
C PRO A 158 34.35 -8.99 3.79
N GLY A 159 33.62 -8.85 4.90
CA GLY A 159 33.55 -7.61 5.67
C GLY A 159 34.89 -7.23 6.29
N GLU A 160 35.75 -6.58 5.53
CA GLU A 160 37.02 -6.01 5.96
C GLU A 160 37.08 -4.51 5.60
N ASP A 161 37.48 -3.67 6.55
CA ASP A 161 37.93 -2.31 6.23
C ASP A 161 39.14 -2.38 5.27
N GLY A 162 39.49 -1.27 4.62
CA GLY A 162 40.64 -1.19 3.71
C GLY A 162 42.02 -1.49 4.34
N ASN A 163 42.05 -2.05 5.56
CA ASN A 163 43.20 -2.46 6.33
C ASN A 163 43.08 -3.90 6.90
N GLY A 164 42.12 -4.71 6.43
CA GLY A 164 42.03 -6.15 6.75
C GLY A 164 41.51 -6.47 8.16
N ARG A 165 40.58 -5.67 8.70
CA ARG A 165 39.96 -5.93 10.01
C ARG A 165 38.44 -6.07 9.92
N PRO A 166 37.83 -6.93 10.77
CA PRO A 166 36.39 -7.15 10.78
C PRO A 166 35.62 -5.87 11.12
N ILE A 167 34.52 -5.61 10.40
CA ILE A 167 33.68 -4.42 10.56
C ILE A 167 32.92 -4.50 11.91
N LYS A 168 33.23 -3.59 12.83
CA LYS A 168 32.49 -3.37 14.09
C LYS A 168 31.31 -2.43 13.89
N ASP A 169 30.21 -2.68 14.59
CA ASP A 169 29.09 -1.73 14.70
C ASP A 169 29.48 -0.52 15.59
N GLU A 170 28.63 0.52 15.63
CA GLU A 170 28.83 1.71 16.47
C GLU A 170 28.83 1.41 18.00
N GLN A 171 28.58 0.16 18.38
CA GLN A 171 28.56 -0.34 19.76
C GLN A 171 29.75 -1.27 20.05
N GLY A 172 30.65 -1.48 19.09
CA GLY A 172 31.90 -2.21 19.24
C GLY A 172 31.76 -3.73 19.31
N ILE A 173 30.64 -4.30 18.87
CA ILE A 173 30.35 -5.74 18.92
C ILE A 173 30.72 -6.40 17.60
N ASP A 174 31.41 -7.54 17.67
CA ASP A 174 31.78 -8.34 16.48
C ASP A 174 30.54 -9.02 15.91
N VAL A 175 30.14 -8.60 14.71
CA VAL A 175 28.99 -9.17 14.01
C VAL A 175 29.42 -10.48 13.35
N THR A 176 29.02 -11.62 13.91
CA THR A 176 29.19 -12.91 13.24
C THR A 176 28.12 -13.03 12.14
N PRO A 177 28.49 -13.28 10.88
CA PRO A 177 27.52 -13.42 9.79
C PRO A 177 26.72 -14.74 9.91
N PRO A 178 25.51 -14.80 9.33
CA PRO A 178 24.65 -15.98 9.35
C PRO A 178 25.21 -17.17 8.55
#